data_AF-A0A258FQN8-F1
#
_entry.id   AF-A0A258FQN8-F1
#
_cell.length_a   1.000
_cell.length_b   1.000
_cell.length_c   1.000
_cell.angle_alpha   90.00
_cell.angle_beta   90.00
_cell.angle_gamma   90.00
#
_symmetry.space_group_name_H-M   'P 1'
#
loop_
_entity.id
_entity.type
_entity.pdbx_description
1 polymer ?
#
loop_
_entity_poly.entity_id
_entity_poly.type
_entity_poly.pdbx_seq_one_letter_code
_entity_poly.pdbx_strand_id
1 'polypeptide(L)'
;MVDRPARRHRRGGVWGAGVALSLAAHLAALIAFLSIRPPADVFSLPDPPEAVVVDLTPPPIPSPPPKPEPEPTNEAAQTEASAAAPEPEPPAPSTVARPAPPRPAARLRPARLPPPPEVETVAASPAPPTPAPPAPPAGLTASQLAGAATAGSGTGGGSGSGTGSGAGGGSGGGGGSGRCDMIQRVQDALRENTGVVAATRRAQALLPSDRRALLVWDGDWVMNPGEAGRGLAGLRQAIAVEIAFAPAECRRQAERGLVLLTLAEGPGAARLALGTGSWRWSDLTGVR
;
A
#
# COMPACT_ATOMS: atom_id res chain seq x y z
N MET A 1 88.90 29.62 -19.31
CA MET A 1 87.53 29.96 -19.74
C MET A 1 87.27 29.32 -21.09
N VAL A 2 86.28 28.43 -21.19
CA VAL A 2 85.60 28.08 -22.45
C VAL A 2 84.14 27.83 -22.09
N ASP A 3 83.24 28.66 -22.59
CA ASP A 3 81.80 28.54 -22.31
C ASP A 3 81.14 27.55 -23.29
N ARG A 4 80.02 26.95 -22.90
CA ARG A 4 79.26 25.99 -23.72
C ARG A 4 77.75 26.31 -23.67
N PRO A 5 77.16 26.88 -24.74
CA PRO A 5 75.75 27.24 -24.74
C PRO A 5 74.84 25.99 -24.72
N ALA A 6 73.93 25.94 -23.76
CA ALA A 6 72.98 24.84 -23.61
C ALA A 6 71.90 24.85 -24.71
N ARG A 7 71.81 23.78 -25.50
CA ARG A 7 70.75 23.60 -26.50
C ARG A 7 69.41 23.25 -25.83
N ARG A 8 68.51 24.24 -25.67
CA ARG A 8 67.11 23.97 -25.30
C ARG A 8 66.40 23.19 -26.40
N HIS A 9 66.11 21.90 -26.17
CA HIS A 9 65.27 21.11 -27.05
C HIS A 9 63.82 21.60 -27.06
N ARG A 10 63.28 21.97 -28.24
CA ARG A 10 61.84 22.14 -28.42
C ARG A 10 61.14 20.78 -28.43
N ARG A 11 60.47 20.42 -27.33
CA ARG A 11 59.46 19.34 -27.27
C ARG A 11 58.15 19.93 -26.76
N GLY A 12 57.19 20.18 -27.65
CA GLY A 12 55.92 20.82 -27.28
C GLY A 12 54.78 20.75 -28.32
N GLY A 13 55.08 20.51 -29.61
CA GLY A 13 54.03 20.55 -30.65
C GLY A 13 53.02 19.39 -30.63
N VAL A 14 53.43 18.19 -30.22
CA VAL A 14 52.63 16.97 -30.45
C VAL A 14 51.49 16.79 -29.45
N TRP A 15 51.69 17.16 -28.17
CA TRP A 15 50.64 17.02 -27.14
C TRP A 15 49.47 17.99 -27.31
N GLY A 16 49.71 19.21 -27.82
CA GLY A 16 48.65 20.20 -28.03
C GLY A 16 47.59 19.77 -29.05
N ALA A 17 48.00 19.05 -30.10
CA ALA A 17 47.10 18.59 -31.16
C ALA A 17 46.05 17.59 -30.65
N GLY A 18 46.44 16.62 -29.80
CA GLY A 18 45.51 15.64 -29.25
C GLY A 18 44.46 16.25 -28.31
N VAL A 19 44.87 17.23 -27.50
CA VAL A 19 43.95 17.97 -26.60
C VAL A 19 42.95 18.81 -27.41
N ALA A 20 43.41 19.50 -28.46
CA ALA A 20 42.56 20.28 -29.34
C ALA A 20 41.51 19.42 -30.08
N LEU A 21 41.90 18.26 -30.60
CA LEU A 21 40.99 17.31 -31.25
C LEU A 21 39.94 16.76 -30.26
N SER A 22 40.35 16.41 -29.04
CA SER A 22 39.41 15.94 -28.01
C SER A 22 38.39 17.01 -27.63
N LEU A 23 38.83 18.26 -27.41
CA LEU A 23 37.94 19.39 -27.13
C LEU A 23 36.96 19.66 -28.28
N ALA A 24 37.43 19.63 -29.53
CA ALA A 24 36.58 19.81 -30.71
C ALA A 24 35.51 18.70 -30.81
N ALA A 25 35.86 17.45 -30.55
CA ALA A 25 34.92 16.33 -30.58
C ALA A 25 33.84 16.45 -29.49
N HIS A 26 34.22 16.79 -28.24
CA HIS A 26 33.25 17.00 -27.16
C HIS A 26 32.34 18.20 -27.41
N LEU A 27 32.88 19.30 -27.96
CA LEU A 27 32.10 20.50 -28.28
C LEU A 27 31.13 20.26 -29.45
N ALA A 28 31.53 19.47 -30.45
CA ALA A 28 30.62 19.01 -31.51
C ALA A 28 29.50 18.11 -30.97
N ALA A 29 29.81 17.17 -30.08
CA ALA A 29 28.82 16.31 -29.42
C ALA A 29 27.83 17.12 -28.56
N LEU A 30 28.31 18.14 -27.84
CA LEU A 30 27.47 19.05 -27.06
C LEU A 30 26.51 19.84 -27.97
N ILE A 31 27.00 20.39 -29.09
CA ILE A 31 26.17 21.10 -30.06
C ILE A 31 25.13 20.17 -30.70
N ALA A 32 25.50 18.94 -31.05
CA ALA A 32 24.57 17.96 -31.58
C ALA A 32 23.46 17.64 -30.56
N PHE A 33 23.80 17.40 -29.29
CA PHE A 33 22.82 17.15 -28.23
C PHE A 33 21.88 18.34 -28.02
N LEU A 34 22.41 19.57 -27.95
CA LEU A 34 21.62 20.80 -27.82
C LEU A 34 20.77 21.14 -29.06
N SER A 35 21.07 20.54 -30.21
CA SER A 35 20.30 20.70 -31.46
C SER A 35 19.13 19.73 -31.57
N ILE A 36 19.08 18.67 -30.75
CA ILE A 36 17.94 17.75 -30.69
C ILE A 36 16.78 18.46 -29.99
N ARG A 37 15.87 19.03 -30.80
CA ARG A 37 14.55 19.44 -30.32
C ARG A 37 13.70 18.17 -30.13
N PRO A 38 13.07 17.96 -28.96
CA PRO A 38 12.08 16.89 -28.83
C PRO A 38 10.88 17.19 -29.75
N PRO A 39 10.21 16.17 -30.30
CA PRO A 39 8.94 16.36 -30.99
C PRO A 39 7.91 16.93 -30.00
N ALA A 40 7.04 17.83 -30.48
CA ALA A 40 6.08 18.53 -29.63
C ALA A 40 5.07 17.58 -28.94
N ASP A 41 4.82 16.43 -29.56
CA ASP A 41 3.86 15.41 -29.14
C ASP A 41 4.13 14.82 -27.75
N VAL A 42 5.36 14.97 -27.22
CA VAL A 42 5.74 14.54 -25.86
C VAL A 42 5.02 15.36 -24.77
N PHE A 43 4.50 16.55 -25.12
CA PHE A 43 3.80 17.44 -24.19
C PHE A 43 2.30 17.60 -24.46
N SER A 44 1.78 16.93 -25.50
CA SER A 44 0.34 16.84 -25.70
C SER A 44 -0.30 16.01 -24.59
N LEU A 45 -1.35 16.52 -23.95
CA LEU A 45 -2.28 15.63 -23.25
C LEU A 45 -2.89 14.68 -24.29
N PRO A 46 -3.12 13.39 -23.98
CA PRO A 46 -3.93 12.55 -24.84
C PRO A 46 -5.32 13.18 -24.97
N ASP A 47 -5.88 13.18 -26.18
CA ASP A 47 -7.25 13.63 -26.39
C ASP A 47 -8.21 12.91 -25.42
N PRO A 48 -9.17 13.63 -24.82
CA PRO A 48 -10.15 13.01 -23.95
C PRO A 48 -10.94 11.97 -24.77
N PRO A 49 -11.05 10.72 -24.31
CA PRO A 49 -11.81 9.71 -25.04
C PRO A 49 -13.25 10.19 -25.21
N GLU A 50 -13.81 10.00 -26.42
CA GLU A 50 -15.20 10.37 -26.70
C GLU A 50 -16.13 9.74 -25.65
N ALA A 51 -17.02 10.56 -25.10
CA ALA A 51 -17.86 10.15 -23.98
C ALA A 51 -18.86 9.08 -24.45
N VAL A 52 -18.58 7.81 -24.10
CA VAL A 52 -19.47 6.68 -24.38
C VAL A 52 -20.75 6.86 -23.55
N VAL A 53 -21.77 7.46 -24.17
CA VAL A 53 -23.11 7.59 -23.59
C VAL A 53 -23.77 6.20 -23.59
N VAL A 54 -23.65 5.50 -22.48
CA VAL A 54 -24.36 4.24 -22.25
C VAL A 54 -25.81 4.56 -21.89
N ASP A 55 -26.70 4.47 -22.87
CA ASP A 55 -28.14 4.48 -22.60
C ASP A 55 -28.55 3.15 -21.94
N LEU A 56 -29.19 3.24 -20.78
CA LEU A 56 -29.57 2.08 -19.97
C LEU A 56 -31.02 1.70 -20.26
N THR A 57 -31.26 1.16 -21.46
CA THR A 57 -32.55 0.59 -21.87
C THR A 57 -33.03 -0.39 -20.78
N PRO A 58 -34.17 -0.12 -20.11
CA PRO A 58 -34.70 -1.03 -19.11
C PRO A 58 -35.00 -2.39 -19.75
N PRO A 59 -34.66 -3.53 -19.10
CA PRO A 59 -35.05 -4.83 -19.62
C PRO A 59 -36.58 -4.91 -19.72
N PRO A 60 -37.14 -5.54 -20.77
CA PRO A 60 -38.58 -5.66 -20.92
C PRO A 60 -39.16 -6.37 -19.70
N ILE A 61 -40.19 -5.78 -19.09
CA ILE A 61 -40.86 -6.35 -17.91
C ILE A 61 -41.34 -7.75 -18.29
N PRO A 62 -40.94 -8.81 -17.56
CA PRO A 62 -41.36 -10.16 -17.89
C PRO A 62 -42.89 -10.25 -17.80
N SER A 63 -43.51 -10.88 -18.80
CA SER A 63 -44.95 -11.07 -18.85
C SER A 63 -45.44 -11.72 -17.55
N PRO A 64 -46.55 -11.25 -16.94
CA PRO A 64 -47.07 -11.84 -15.72
C PRO A 64 -47.38 -13.33 -15.96
N PRO A 65 -47.12 -14.21 -14.99
CA PRO A 65 -47.42 -15.64 -15.14
C PRO A 65 -48.91 -15.85 -15.41
N PRO A 66 -49.29 -16.88 -16.20
CA PRO A 66 -50.68 -17.21 -16.43
C PRO A 66 -51.38 -17.43 -15.09
N LYS A 67 -52.56 -16.80 -14.92
CA LYS A 67 -53.35 -16.87 -13.70
C LYS A 67 -53.67 -18.35 -13.40
N PRO A 68 -53.40 -18.85 -12.18
CA PRO A 68 -53.79 -20.21 -11.79
C PRO A 68 -55.29 -20.45 -12.02
N GLU A 69 -55.61 -21.59 -12.61
CA GLU A 69 -56.98 -22.08 -12.74
C GLU A 69 -57.52 -22.46 -11.35
N PRO A 70 -58.78 -22.15 -11.00
CA PRO A 70 -59.27 -22.33 -9.64
C PRO A 70 -59.45 -23.81 -9.30
N GLU A 71 -58.64 -24.32 -8.36
CA GLU A 71 -58.90 -25.60 -7.71
C GLU A 71 -60.23 -25.53 -6.91
N PRO A 72 -60.99 -26.63 -6.84
CA PRO A 72 -62.31 -26.63 -6.20
C PRO A 72 -62.23 -26.45 -4.68
N THR A 73 -63.08 -25.59 -4.15
CA THR A 73 -63.25 -25.35 -2.71
C THR A 73 -63.46 -26.65 -1.94
N ASN A 74 -62.67 -26.87 -0.89
CA ASN A 74 -63.01 -27.79 0.19
C ASN A 74 -63.32 -26.98 1.45
N GLU A 75 -64.56 -27.08 1.92
CA GLU A 75 -65.18 -26.15 2.85
C GLU A 75 -65.19 -26.72 4.27
N ALA A 76 -64.26 -26.28 5.13
CA ALA A 76 -64.24 -26.64 6.55
C ALA A 76 -63.50 -25.62 7.42
N ALA A 77 -64.04 -25.37 8.63
CA ALA A 77 -63.37 -24.75 9.77
C ALA A 77 -62.80 -23.32 9.60
N GLN A 78 -63.67 -22.34 9.34
CA GLN A 78 -63.49 -20.99 9.89
C GLN A 78 -64.70 -20.56 10.74
N THR A 79 -64.62 -20.96 12.01
CA THR A 79 -65.41 -20.48 13.15
C THR A 79 -64.48 -20.64 14.37
N GLU A 80 -64.38 -19.72 15.32
CA GLU A 80 -65.26 -18.58 15.63
C GLU A 80 -64.44 -17.28 15.82
N ALA A 81 -65.10 -16.14 15.65
CA ALA A 81 -64.62 -14.85 16.16
C ALA A 81 -65.64 -14.30 17.15
N SER A 82 -65.19 -13.84 18.31
CA SER A 82 -66.04 -13.09 19.25
C SER A 82 -65.20 -12.13 20.09
N ALA A 83 -65.78 -10.98 20.43
CA ALA A 83 -65.11 -9.88 21.11
C ALA A 83 -65.86 -9.46 22.37
N ALA A 84 -65.16 -8.89 23.34
CA ALA A 84 -65.72 -8.22 24.51
C ALA A 84 -64.81 -7.05 24.94
N ALA A 85 -65.40 -6.06 25.63
CA ALA A 85 -64.76 -4.78 25.99
C ALA A 85 -64.88 -4.52 27.54
N PRO A 86 -64.75 -3.31 28.14
CA PRO A 86 -63.97 -3.15 29.38
C PRO A 86 -64.73 -2.61 30.63
N GLU A 87 -63.97 -2.38 31.72
CA GLU A 87 -64.30 -1.62 32.96
C GLU A 87 -65.35 -2.21 33.95
N PRO A 88 -65.44 -1.75 35.23
CA PRO A 88 -64.59 -0.83 36.03
C PRO A 88 -64.23 -1.33 37.48
N GLU A 89 -63.56 -0.47 38.27
CA GLU A 89 -63.37 -0.52 39.76
C GLU A 89 -64.58 0.10 40.54
N PRO A 90 -64.62 0.29 41.89
CA PRO A 90 -63.74 -0.07 43.05
C PRO A 90 -64.56 -0.91 44.11
N PRO A 91 -64.51 -0.82 45.48
CA PRO A 91 -63.61 -0.19 46.48
C PRO A 91 -63.21 -1.09 47.71
N ALA A 92 -62.86 -0.49 48.86
CA ALA A 92 -62.39 -1.14 50.11
C ALA A 92 -63.31 -0.87 51.35
N PRO A 93 -63.06 -1.51 52.53
CA PRO A 93 -62.78 -0.68 53.73
C PRO A 93 -61.90 -1.26 54.89
N SER A 94 -61.18 -0.34 55.56
CA SER A 94 -60.99 -0.18 57.03
C SER A 94 -60.22 -1.14 57.98
N THR A 95 -59.31 -0.52 58.75
CA THR A 95 -58.89 -0.81 60.17
C THR A 95 -58.00 -2.05 60.42
N VAL A 96 -57.15 -2.17 61.46
CA VAL A 96 -57.17 -1.70 62.87
C VAL A 96 -55.83 -1.07 63.33
N ALA A 97 -55.86 -0.21 64.36
CA ALA A 97 -54.70 0.49 64.94
C ALA A 97 -54.04 -0.22 66.15
N ARG A 98 -52.78 0.12 66.47
CA ARG A 98 -52.06 -0.31 67.69
C ARG A 98 -51.24 0.86 68.28
N PRO A 99 -51.15 1.04 69.62
CA PRO A 99 -50.69 2.31 70.22
C PRO A 99 -49.16 2.47 70.31
N ALA A 100 -48.71 3.71 70.50
CA ALA A 100 -47.30 4.11 70.53
C ALA A 100 -46.79 4.53 71.92
N PRO A 101 -45.53 4.22 72.29
CA PRO A 101 -44.86 4.74 73.49
C PRO A 101 -44.32 6.18 73.29
N PRO A 102 -43.96 6.91 74.37
CA PRO A 102 -43.75 8.37 74.34
C PRO A 102 -42.41 8.84 73.76
N ARG A 103 -42.40 10.10 73.29
CA ARG A 103 -41.21 10.80 72.74
C ARG A 103 -40.31 11.42 73.83
N PRO A 104 -38.98 11.29 73.73
CA PRO A 104 -38.03 12.19 74.39
C PRO A 104 -37.88 13.55 73.69
N ALA A 105 -37.28 14.52 74.40
CA ALA A 105 -37.18 15.94 74.05
C ALA A 105 -36.64 16.29 72.65
N ALA A 106 -37.15 17.38 72.08
CA ALA A 106 -36.66 17.95 70.84
C ALA A 106 -35.26 18.57 71.01
N ARG A 107 -34.31 18.16 70.15
CA ARG A 107 -33.06 18.91 69.94
C ARG A 107 -33.29 19.96 68.85
N LEU A 108 -32.90 21.21 69.13
CA LEU A 108 -32.93 22.29 68.14
C LEU A 108 -32.08 21.90 66.92
N ARG A 109 -32.69 21.92 65.73
CA ARG A 109 -31.96 21.77 64.47
C ARG A 109 -31.36 23.13 64.07
N PRO A 110 -30.10 23.19 63.62
CA PRO A 110 -29.58 24.39 62.95
C PRO A 110 -30.48 24.79 61.78
N ALA A 111 -30.62 26.09 61.54
CA ALA A 111 -31.33 26.59 60.37
C ALA A 111 -30.65 26.08 59.09
N ARG A 112 -31.44 25.54 58.15
CA ARG A 112 -30.93 25.27 56.81
C ARG A 112 -30.65 26.60 56.13
N LEU A 113 -29.47 26.74 55.53
CA LEU A 113 -29.27 27.71 54.46
C LEU A 113 -30.26 27.38 53.32
N PRO A 114 -30.77 28.38 52.59
CA PRO A 114 -31.48 28.10 51.35
C PRO A 114 -30.54 27.32 50.41
N PRO A 115 -31.05 26.36 49.61
CA PRO A 115 -30.24 25.76 48.56
C PRO A 115 -29.81 26.87 47.58
N PRO A 116 -28.63 26.75 46.93
CA PRO A 116 -28.30 27.60 45.79
C PRO A 116 -29.39 27.42 44.71
N PRO A 117 -29.62 28.42 43.84
CA PRO A 117 -30.54 28.26 42.72
C PRO A 117 -30.10 27.07 41.88
N GLU A 118 -31.07 26.22 41.52
CA GLU A 118 -30.86 25.00 40.75
C GLU A 118 -30.57 25.36 39.30
N VAL A 119 -29.32 25.74 39.03
CA VAL A 119 -28.82 26.00 37.68
C VAL A 119 -28.81 24.66 36.95
N GLU A 120 -29.75 24.50 36.02
CA GLU A 120 -29.86 23.34 35.15
C GLU A 120 -28.55 23.14 34.39
N THR A 121 -27.74 22.19 34.85
CA THR A 121 -26.45 21.89 34.24
C THR A 121 -26.71 21.18 32.91
N VAL A 122 -26.74 21.97 31.82
CA VAL A 122 -26.83 21.48 30.45
C VAL A 122 -25.79 20.37 30.27
N ALA A 123 -26.27 19.14 30.14
CA ALA A 123 -25.39 17.99 29.96
C ALA A 123 -24.62 18.17 28.65
N ALA A 124 -23.31 18.39 28.76
CA ALA A 124 -22.44 18.47 27.60
C ALA A 124 -22.49 17.13 26.87
N SER A 125 -23.19 17.09 25.73
CA SER A 125 -23.25 15.90 24.89
C SER A 125 -21.81 15.44 24.59
N PRO A 126 -21.45 14.17 24.83
CA PRO A 126 -20.07 13.72 24.71
C PRO A 126 -19.57 14.02 23.30
N ALA A 127 -18.39 14.65 23.22
CA ALA A 127 -17.77 14.95 21.94
C ALA A 127 -17.67 13.65 21.12
N PRO A 128 -17.98 13.69 19.81
CA PRO A 128 -17.90 12.49 18.97
C PRO A 128 -16.47 11.92 19.09
N PRO A 129 -16.32 10.59 19.21
CA PRO A 129 -15.03 9.98 19.49
C PRO A 129 -14.03 10.42 18.42
N THR A 130 -12.93 11.04 18.87
CA THR A 130 -11.86 11.50 17.98
C THR A 130 -11.46 10.35 17.05
N PRO A 131 -11.46 10.55 15.72
CA PRO A 131 -11.13 9.48 14.78
C PRO A 131 -9.81 8.82 15.18
N ALA A 132 -9.83 7.49 15.30
CA ALA A 132 -8.63 6.73 15.65
C ALA A 132 -7.52 7.07 14.64
N PRO A 133 -6.26 7.27 15.09
CA PRO A 133 -5.17 7.57 14.18
C PRO A 133 -5.06 6.44 13.13
N PRO A 134 -4.77 6.78 11.86
CA PRO A 134 -4.71 5.78 10.79
C PRO A 134 -3.67 4.71 11.16
N ALA A 135 -4.03 3.45 10.92
CA ALA A 135 -3.13 2.33 11.19
C ALA A 135 -1.80 2.51 10.44
N PRO A 136 -0.65 2.15 11.05
CA PRO A 136 0.62 2.19 10.35
C PRO A 136 0.61 1.20 9.18
N PRO A 137 1.41 1.44 8.12
CA PRO A 137 1.57 0.48 7.05
C PRO A 137 2.07 -0.88 7.54
N ALA A 138 1.80 -1.95 6.78
CA ALA A 138 2.27 -3.29 7.10
C ALA A 138 3.80 -3.37 6.97
N GLY A 139 4.49 -3.80 8.03
CA GLY A 139 5.95 -3.87 8.04
C GLY A 139 6.47 -5.12 8.74
N LEU A 140 7.65 -5.56 8.32
CA LEU A 140 8.34 -6.73 8.86
C LEU A 140 9.52 -6.34 9.74
N THR A 141 9.74 -7.08 10.83
CA THR A 141 10.91 -6.95 11.70
C THR A 141 12.16 -7.56 11.07
N ALA A 142 13.34 -7.29 11.66
CA ALA A 142 14.58 -7.95 11.26
C ALA A 142 14.54 -9.49 11.38
N SER A 143 13.81 -10.03 12.36
CA SER A 143 13.66 -11.48 12.56
C SER A 143 12.69 -12.12 11.56
N GLN A 144 11.64 -11.42 11.13
CA GLN A 144 10.75 -11.89 10.06
C GLN A 144 11.44 -11.90 8.69
N LEU A 145 12.40 -11.00 8.47
CA LEU A 145 13.22 -10.96 7.25
C LEU A 145 14.42 -11.94 7.27
N ALA A 146 14.62 -12.70 8.35
CA ALA A 146 15.71 -13.66 8.43
C ALA A 146 15.47 -14.83 7.47
N GLY A 147 16.40 -15.07 6.56
CA GLY A 147 16.25 -16.08 5.49
C GLY A 147 15.39 -15.63 4.31
N ALA A 148 15.00 -14.36 4.22
CA ALA A 148 14.37 -13.81 3.02
C ALA A 148 15.38 -13.80 1.85
N ALA A 149 14.94 -14.22 0.66
CA ALA A 149 15.77 -14.26 -0.53
C ALA A 149 16.04 -12.84 -1.05
N THR A 150 17.31 -12.52 -1.34
CA THR A 150 17.72 -11.27 -1.99
C THR A 150 18.33 -11.55 -3.36
N ALA A 151 18.48 -10.53 -4.19
CA ALA A 151 19.17 -10.65 -5.48
C ALA A 151 20.53 -11.36 -5.35
N GLY A 152 20.89 -12.17 -6.34
CA GLY A 152 22.08 -13.02 -6.30
C GLY A 152 22.02 -14.23 -5.35
N SER A 153 20.96 -14.41 -4.55
CA SER A 153 20.78 -15.57 -3.64
C SER A 153 20.32 -16.84 -4.39
N GLY A 154 21.05 -17.22 -5.43
CA GLY A 154 20.71 -18.38 -6.25
C GLY A 154 20.82 -19.70 -5.46
N THR A 155 19.70 -20.41 -5.29
CA THR A 155 19.65 -21.79 -4.77
C THR A 155 20.10 -22.82 -5.81
N GLY A 156 21.25 -22.54 -6.44
CA GLY A 156 21.82 -23.34 -7.52
C GLY A 156 22.58 -24.56 -6.99
N GLY A 157 21.92 -25.72 -6.94
CA GLY A 157 22.59 -27.01 -6.75
C GLY A 157 23.44 -27.40 -7.97
N GLY A 158 24.67 -26.90 -8.06
CA GLY A 158 25.57 -27.19 -9.18
C GLY A 158 27.04 -26.90 -8.87
N SER A 159 27.81 -27.96 -8.62
CA SER A 159 29.26 -27.87 -8.42
C SER A 159 29.97 -27.54 -9.75
N GLY A 160 30.44 -26.30 -9.90
CA GLY A 160 31.17 -25.85 -11.10
C GLY A 160 32.39 -25.01 -10.74
N SER A 161 33.58 -25.62 -10.69
CA SER A 161 34.84 -24.91 -10.48
C SER A 161 35.26 -24.17 -11.77
N GLY A 162 34.93 -22.87 -11.85
CA GLY A 162 35.30 -22.00 -12.97
C GLY A 162 36.32 -20.93 -12.57
N THR A 163 37.61 -21.17 -12.82
CA THR A 163 38.66 -20.15 -12.69
C THR A 163 38.70 -19.26 -13.92
N GLY A 164 38.30 -17.99 -13.80
CA GLY A 164 38.32 -17.02 -14.90
C GLY A 164 38.81 -15.65 -14.45
N SER A 165 40.05 -15.31 -14.80
CA SER A 165 40.62 -13.96 -14.59
C SER A 165 40.28 -13.07 -15.78
N GLY A 166 39.51 -12.01 -15.57
CA GLY A 166 39.17 -11.02 -16.60
C GLY A 166 39.06 -9.61 -16.01
N ALA A 167 39.92 -8.71 -16.48
CA ALA A 167 39.86 -7.29 -16.12
C ALA A 167 39.10 -6.51 -17.21
N GLY A 168 37.98 -5.90 -16.86
CA GLY A 168 37.18 -5.06 -17.75
C GLY A 168 36.18 -4.23 -16.96
N GLY A 169 36.08 -2.94 -17.27
CA GLY A 169 35.12 -2.05 -16.62
C GLY A 169 33.72 -2.22 -17.20
N GLY A 170 32.74 -2.56 -16.36
CA GLY A 170 31.33 -2.69 -16.72
C GLY A 170 30.47 -2.83 -15.47
N SER A 171 29.17 -2.53 -15.57
CA SER A 171 28.23 -2.59 -14.45
C SER A 171 28.17 -4.00 -13.85
N GLY A 172 28.26 -4.09 -12.51
CA GLY A 172 28.52 -5.34 -11.79
C GLY A 172 27.34 -6.32 -11.74
N GLY A 173 27.07 -7.02 -12.85
CA GLY A 173 26.16 -8.16 -12.90
C GLY A 173 26.74 -9.39 -12.18
N GLY A 174 26.65 -9.40 -10.84
CA GLY A 174 27.05 -10.54 -10.01
C GLY A 174 26.19 -11.78 -10.29
N GLY A 175 26.82 -12.89 -10.67
CA GLY A 175 26.11 -14.03 -11.27
C GLY A 175 25.29 -14.89 -10.29
N GLY A 176 23.96 -14.76 -10.34
CA GLY A 176 23.00 -15.71 -9.75
C GLY A 176 22.17 -16.44 -10.82
N SER A 177 22.61 -17.60 -11.29
CA SER A 177 21.84 -18.52 -12.18
C SER A 177 21.26 -17.95 -13.51
N GLY A 178 21.67 -16.76 -13.96
CA GLY A 178 21.91 -16.44 -15.38
C GLY A 178 20.74 -16.40 -16.39
N ARG A 179 19.50 -16.73 -16.01
CA ARG A 179 18.31 -16.57 -16.90
C ARG A 179 17.05 -16.04 -16.21
N CYS A 180 16.84 -16.33 -14.93
CA CYS A 180 15.63 -15.95 -14.19
C CYS A 180 15.92 -15.40 -12.78
N ASP A 181 16.93 -14.55 -12.59
CA ASP A 181 17.02 -13.73 -11.36
C ASP A 181 15.97 -12.61 -11.40
N MET A 182 14.73 -13.01 -11.14
CA MET A 182 13.58 -12.10 -11.03
C MET A 182 13.71 -11.15 -9.84
N ILE A 183 14.46 -11.53 -8.80
CA ILE A 183 14.70 -10.68 -7.63
C ILE A 183 15.53 -9.48 -8.03
N GLN A 184 16.67 -9.68 -8.71
CA GLN A 184 17.50 -8.61 -9.24
C GLN A 184 16.75 -7.80 -10.30
N ARG A 185 16.06 -8.47 -11.24
CA ARG A 185 15.31 -7.81 -12.32
C ARG A 185 14.25 -6.84 -11.80
N VAL A 186 13.40 -7.27 -10.86
CA VAL A 186 12.39 -6.39 -10.26
C VAL A 186 13.04 -5.35 -9.37
N GLN A 187 14.09 -5.69 -8.61
CA GLN A 187 14.81 -4.72 -7.78
C GLN A 187 15.37 -3.55 -8.61
N ASP A 188 16.00 -3.82 -9.75
CA ASP A 188 16.62 -2.78 -10.59
C ASP A 188 15.56 -1.91 -11.28
N ALA A 189 14.50 -2.49 -11.85
CA ALA A 189 13.39 -1.73 -12.44
C ALA A 189 12.71 -0.80 -11.42
N LEU A 190 12.58 -1.23 -10.16
CA LEU A 190 12.04 -0.38 -9.09
C LEU A 190 13.04 0.67 -8.56
N ARG A 191 14.35 0.46 -8.71
CA ARG A 191 15.41 1.45 -8.39
C ARG A 191 15.43 2.59 -9.41
N GLU A 192 15.22 2.29 -10.69
CA GLU A 192 15.14 3.31 -11.75
C GLU A 192 13.92 4.22 -11.59
N ASN A 193 12.80 3.69 -11.08
CA ASN A 193 11.60 4.46 -10.82
C ASN A 193 11.71 5.32 -9.54
N THR A 194 12.30 6.51 -9.68
CA THR A 194 12.48 7.47 -8.56
C THR A 194 11.20 7.82 -7.80
N GLY A 195 10.04 7.81 -8.47
CA GLY A 195 8.73 8.01 -7.85
C GLY A 195 8.36 6.87 -6.88
N VAL A 196 8.61 5.62 -7.29
CA VAL A 196 8.42 4.43 -6.45
C VAL A 196 9.44 4.37 -5.31
N VAL A 197 10.72 4.69 -5.55
CA VAL A 197 11.73 4.80 -4.47
C VAL A 197 11.29 5.83 -3.42
N ALA A 198 10.79 6.99 -3.85
CA ALA A 198 10.30 8.03 -2.97
C ALA A 198 9.00 7.64 -2.24
N ALA A 199 8.07 6.94 -2.89
CA ALA A 199 6.86 6.41 -2.25
C ALA A 199 7.19 5.37 -1.18
N THR A 200 8.07 4.41 -1.50
CA THR A 200 8.54 3.37 -0.57
C THR A 200 9.24 3.98 0.64
N ARG A 201 10.12 4.96 0.45
CA ARG A 201 10.79 5.68 1.55
C ARG A 201 9.80 6.41 2.46
N ARG A 202 8.78 7.08 1.90
CA ARG A 202 7.73 7.74 2.69
C ARG A 202 6.92 6.74 3.51
N ALA A 203 6.50 5.63 2.91
CA ALA A 203 5.76 4.58 3.60
C ALA A 203 6.57 3.93 4.72
N GLN A 204 7.85 3.61 4.47
CA GLN A 204 8.75 3.05 5.47
C GLN A 204 9.02 4.01 6.63
N ALA A 205 9.00 5.33 6.41
CA ALA A 205 9.10 6.34 7.47
C ALA A 205 7.85 6.44 8.37
N LEU A 206 6.74 5.81 7.99
CA LEU A 206 5.52 5.67 8.82
C LEU A 206 5.48 4.34 9.60
N LEU A 207 6.46 3.45 9.40
CA LEU A 207 6.53 2.17 10.12
C LEU A 207 7.06 2.36 11.55
N PRO A 208 6.61 1.53 12.52
CA PRO A 208 7.23 1.43 13.83
C PRO A 208 8.72 1.10 13.78
N SER A 209 9.49 1.57 14.77
CA SER A 209 10.96 1.57 14.77
C SER A 209 11.63 0.19 14.93
N ASP A 210 10.86 -0.89 15.11
CA ASP A 210 11.31 -2.29 15.02
C ASP A 210 11.29 -2.83 13.56
N ARG A 211 10.56 -2.18 12.64
CA ARG A 211 10.37 -2.63 11.25
C ARG A 211 11.49 -2.20 10.32
N ARG A 212 11.77 -3.03 9.33
CA ARG A 212 12.96 -2.93 8.45
C ARG A 212 12.65 -3.06 6.95
N ALA A 213 11.42 -3.45 6.61
CA ALA A 213 10.88 -3.40 5.25
C ALA A 213 9.35 -3.25 5.29
N LEU A 214 8.78 -2.63 4.25
CA LEU A 214 7.34 -2.59 3.97
C LEU A 214 6.88 -3.95 3.42
N LEU A 215 5.80 -4.53 3.93
CA LEU A 215 5.16 -5.70 3.29
C LEU A 215 4.19 -5.19 2.21
N VAL A 216 4.32 -5.72 0.99
CA VAL A 216 3.58 -5.21 -0.18
C VAL A 216 2.67 -6.28 -0.80
N TRP A 217 3.06 -7.55 -0.72
CA TRP A 217 2.27 -8.69 -1.19
C TRP A 217 2.57 -9.90 -0.30
N ASP A 218 1.56 -10.67 0.09
CA ASP A 218 1.68 -11.86 0.96
C ASP A 218 0.77 -13.02 0.52
N GLY A 219 0.40 -13.04 -0.75
CA GLY A 219 -0.62 -13.91 -1.35
C GLY A 219 -1.68 -13.07 -2.07
N ASP A 220 -2.05 -11.96 -1.46
CA ASP A 220 -2.82 -10.87 -2.07
C ASP A 220 -2.04 -9.54 -1.94
N TRP A 221 -2.51 -8.49 -2.64
CA TRP A 221 -1.88 -7.17 -2.58
C TRP A 221 -2.23 -6.45 -1.29
N VAL A 222 -1.22 -6.13 -0.48
CA VAL A 222 -1.40 -5.41 0.79
C VAL A 222 -1.84 -3.97 0.52
N MET A 223 -2.93 -3.57 1.17
CA MET A 223 -3.52 -2.23 1.10
C MET A 223 -3.17 -1.44 2.36
N ASN A 224 -2.33 -0.41 2.24
CA ASN A 224 -2.01 0.47 3.37
C ASN A 224 -2.96 1.68 3.42
N PRO A 225 -3.21 2.28 4.61
CA PRO A 225 -4.04 3.48 4.71
C PRO A 225 -3.48 4.67 3.93
N GLY A 226 -4.35 5.43 3.26
CA GLY A 226 -3.97 6.60 2.47
C GLY A 226 -3.44 6.33 1.05
N GLU A 227 -3.42 5.07 0.59
CA GLU A 227 -2.84 4.69 -0.72
C GLU A 227 -3.62 5.15 -1.98
N ALA A 228 -4.81 5.75 -1.82
CA ALA A 228 -5.74 6.08 -2.90
C ALA A 228 -5.23 7.09 -3.97
N GLY A 229 -3.96 7.51 -3.92
CA GLY A 229 -3.35 8.42 -4.89
C GLY A 229 -1.90 8.09 -5.23
N ARG A 230 -1.69 7.36 -6.34
CA ARG A 230 -0.43 7.24 -7.13
C ARG A 230 0.87 6.78 -6.44
N GLY A 231 0.94 6.66 -5.12
CA GLY A 231 2.13 6.22 -4.37
C GLY A 231 2.38 4.71 -4.47
N LEU A 232 1.94 3.95 -3.46
CA LEU A 232 2.17 2.50 -3.42
C LEU A 232 1.29 1.73 -4.43
N ALA A 233 0.20 2.32 -4.93
CA ALA A 233 -0.49 1.81 -6.12
C ALA A 233 0.46 1.78 -7.34
N GLY A 234 1.31 2.80 -7.52
CA GLY A 234 2.33 2.85 -8.57
C GLY A 234 3.45 1.84 -8.35
N LEU A 235 3.84 1.55 -7.10
CA LEU A 235 4.76 0.46 -6.77
C LEU A 235 4.19 -0.90 -7.19
N ARG A 236 2.93 -1.19 -6.81
CA ARG A 236 2.25 -2.46 -7.15
C ARG A 236 2.08 -2.62 -8.66
N GLN A 237 1.70 -1.55 -9.37
CA GLN A 237 1.67 -1.52 -10.83
C GLN A 237 3.06 -1.77 -11.45
N ALA A 238 4.12 -1.13 -10.95
CA ALA A 238 5.47 -1.32 -11.48
C ALA A 238 5.97 -2.77 -11.30
N ILE A 239 5.72 -3.39 -10.13
CA ILE A 239 6.02 -4.81 -9.90
C ILE A 239 5.22 -5.69 -10.88
N ALA A 240 3.91 -5.49 -11.00
CA ALA A 240 3.06 -6.30 -11.85
C ALA A 240 3.44 -6.20 -13.34
N VAL A 241 3.78 -4.99 -13.82
CA VAL A 241 4.25 -4.74 -15.19
C VAL A 241 5.60 -5.43 -15.44
N GLU A 242 6.58 -5.25 -14.55
CA GLU A 242 7.92 -5.84 -14.74
C GLU A 242 7.86 -7.37 -14.77
N ILE A 243 7.03 -7.96 -13.92
CA ILE A 243 6.75 -9.40 -13.94
C ILE A 243 6.02 -9.78 -15.22
N ALA A 244 5.00 -9.05 -15.66
CA ALA A 244 4.23 -9.37 -16.87
C ALA A 244 5.10 -9.40 -18.14
N PHE A 245 6.12 -8.53 -18.23
CA PHE A 245 7.12 -8.52 -19.31
C PHE A 245 8.33 -9.45 -19.09
N ALA A 246 8.31 -10.31 -18.07
CA ALA A 246 9.31 -11.38 -17.91
C ALA A 246 8.96 -12.65 -18.73
N PRO A 247 9.97 -13.45 -19.14
CA PRO A 247 9.76 -14.72 -19.84
C PRO A 247 8.86 -15.69 -19.07
N ALA A 248 8.06 -16.48 -19.78
CA ALA A 248 7.01 -17.32 -19.19
C ALA A 248 7.57 -18.42 -18.28
N GLU A 249 8.81 -18.86 -18.50
CA GLU A 249 9.58 -19.72 -17.60
C GLU A 249 9.93 -19.01 -16.28
N CYS A 250 10.41 -17.76 -16.33
CA CYS A 250 10.78 -16.98 -15.15
C CYS A 250 9.53 -16.59 -14.34
N ARG A 251 8.43 -16.21 -14.99
CA ARG A 251 7.14 -15.93 -14.30
C ARG A 251 6.62 -17.14 -13.54
N ARG A 252 6.90 -18.36 -14.01
CA ARG A 252 6.49 -19.62 -13.38
C ARG A 252 7.50 -20.16 -12.36
N GLN A 253 8.66 -19.53 -12.18
CA GLN A 253 9.62 -19.89 -11.14
C GLN A 253 8.94 -19.85 -9.77
N ALA A 254 9.13 -20.90 -8.97
CA ALA A 254 8.51 -21.04 -7.66
C ALA A 254 9.47 -20.54 -6.58
N GLU A 255 9.06 -19.49 -5.88
CA GLU A 255 9.77 -18.90 -4.73
C GLU A 255 9.27 -19.50 -3.42
N ARG A 256 10.05 -19.30 -2.35
CA ARG A 256 9.75 -19.81 -0.99
C ARG A 256 9.99 -18.74 0.05
N GLY A 257 9.02 -18.61 0.97
CA GLY A 257 9.06 -17.59 2.01
C GLY A 257 9.00 -16.18 1.43
N LEU A 258 9.80 -15.28 1.99
CA LEU A 258 9.87 -13.86 1.64
C LEU A 258 10.99 -13.61 0.62
N VAL A 259 10.71 -12.77 -0.38
CA VAL A 259 11.73 -12.05 -1.16
C VAL A 259 11.86 -10.63 -0.61
N LEU A 260 13.10 -10.13 -0.47
CA LEU A 260 13.42 -8.82 0.08
C LEU A 260 14.16 -7.95 -0.96
N LEU A 261 13.46 -6.94 -1.49
CA LEU A 261 14.01 -5.98 -2.46
C LEU A 261 14.50 -4.72 -1.74
N THR A 262 15.70 -4.24 -2.11
CA THR A 262 16.38 -3.08 -1.49
C THR A 262 16.60 -1.98 -2.53
N LEU A 263 15.76 -0.93 -2.48
CA LEU A 263 15.65 0.11 -3.51
C LEU A 263 16.61 1.30 -3.33
N ALA A 264 17.38 1.34 -2.24
CA ALA A 264 18.42 2.34 -2.00
C ALA A 264 19.50 1.75 -1.10
N GLU A 265 20.73 2.25 -1.23
CA GLU A 265 21.85 1.82 -0.38
C GLU A 265 21.98 2.68 0.89
N GLY A 266 22.59 2.13 1.94
CA GLY A 266 22.94 2.83 3.18
C GLY A 266 21.94 2.71 4.35
N PRO A 267 22.19 3.41 5.47
CA PRO A 267 21.36 3.34 6.67
C PRO A 267 19.93 3.84 6.39
N GLY A 268 18.92 3.07 6.80
CA GLY A 268 17.52 3.40 6.52
C GLY A 268 17.12 3.23 5.05
N ALA A 269 17.88 2.45 4.27
CA ALA A 269 17.54 1.98 2.93
C ALA A 269 16.04 1.72 2.73
N ALA A 270 15.49 2.17 1.60
CA ALA A 270 14.12 1.86 1.21
C ALA A 270 14.02 0.37 0.85
N ARG A 271 13.21 -0.40 1.58
CA ARG A 271 13.12 -1.85 1.49
C ARG A 271 11.68 -2.32 1.51
N LEU A 272 11.39 -3.32 0.68
CA LEU A 272 10.07 -3.92 0.58
C LEU A 272 10.16 -5.43 0.42
N ALA A 273 9.13 -6.12 0.91
CA ALA A 273 9.07 -7.57 1.00
C ALA A 273 7.83 -8.13 0.28
N LEU A 274 8.02 -9.28 -0.35
CA LEU A 274 7.03 -9.98 -1.17
C LEU A 274 6.95 -11.46 -0.75
N GLY A 275 5.74 -11.97 -0.57
CA GLY A 275 5.42 -13.39 -0.52
C GLY A 275 5.41 -14.04 0.84
N THR A 276 4.87 -15.26 0.87
CA THR A 276 4.81 -16.15 2.04
C THR A 276 4.72 -17.60 1.56
N GLY A 277 5.04 -18.57 2.42
CA GLY A 277 4.90 -20.00 2.11
C GLY A 277 5.64 -20.42 0.84
N SER A 278 4.89 -20.72 -0.23
CA SER A 278 5.41 -20.98 -1.57
C SER A 278 4.50 -20.37 -2.63
N TRP A 279 5.09 -19.64 -3.58
CA TRP A 279 4.38 -18.82 -4.57
C TRP A 279 5.16 -18.77 -5.88
N ARG A 280 4.62 -18.15 -6.93
CA ARG A 280 5.31 -17.86 -8.19
C ARG A 280 5.20 -16.37 -8.53
N TRP A 281 6.15 -15.87 -9.30
CA TRP A 281 6.11 -14.48 -9.76
C TRP A 281 4.81 -14.12 -10.49
N SER A 282 4.26 -15.04 -11.29
CA SER A 282 2.96 -14.91 -11.96
C SER A 282 1.83 -14.43 -11.04
N ASP A 283 1.85 -14.84 -9.78
CA ASP A 283 0.73 -14.71 -8.86
C ASP A 283 0.50 -13.25 -8.47
N LEU A 284 1.54 -12.41 -8.56
CA LEU A 284 1.49 -10.97 -8.33
C LEU A 284 0.82 -10.21 -9.50
N THR A 285 0.65 -10.82 -10.67
CA THR A 285 0.00 -10.15 -11.82
C THR A 285 -1.52 -10.10 -11.73
N GLY A 286 -2.13 -10.82 -10.78
CA GLY A 286 -3.59 -10.90 -10.61
C GLY A 286 -4.33 -11.76 -11.65
N VAL A 287 -3.62 -12.29 -12.65
CA VAL A 287 -4.18 -13.23 -13.63
C VAL A 287 -4.10 -14.65 -13.06
N ARG A 288 -5.26 -15.27 -12.81
CA ARG A 288 -5.42 -16.68 -12.41
C ARG A 288 -6.10 -17.46 -13.54
#